data_AF-C6XEC7-F1
#
_entry.id   AF-C6XEC7-F1
#
_cell.length_a   1.000
_cell.length_b   1.000
_cell.length_c   1.000
_cell.angle_alpha   90.00
_cell.angle_beta   90.00
_cell.angle_gamma   90.00
#
_symmetry.space_group_name_H-M   'P 1'
#
loop_
_entity.id
_entity.type
_entity.pdbx_description
1 polymer ?
#
loop_
_entity_poly.entity_id
_entity_poly.type
_entity_poly.pdbx_seq_one_letter_code
_entity_poly.pdbx_strand_id
1 'polypeptide(L)'
;MKGQIKNAIITSAVLSIHDHGFLDCWLMLDFGGSSQGFGGYALYLPESFGHHQLLSNAGHFLYRSLKVAGVDEFSQLRGKAIRADADSGRVYGIGHIVKDDWFYPETDFAQEVKA
;
A
#
# COMPACT_ATOMS: atom_id res chain seq x y z
N MET A 1 8.51 -10.79 -9.43
CA MET A 1 9.91 -10.33 -9.42
C MET A 1 10.03 -9.25 -8.37
N LYS A 2 11.18 -9.13 -7.69
CA LYS A 2 11.46 -8.04 -6.73
C LYS A 2 12.31 -6.97 -7.42
N GLY A 3 12.09 -5.71 -7.07
CA GLY A 3 12.86 -4.56 -7.53
C GLY A 3 14.09 -4.28 -6.66
N GLN A 4 14.57 -3.05 -6.71
CA GLN A 4 15.66 -2.57 -5.85
C GLN A 4 15.10 -2.02 -4.55
N ILE A 5 15.74 -2.37 -3.43
CA ILE A 5 15.40 -1.80 -2.12
C ILE A 5 15.97 -0.38 -2.00
N LYS A 6 15.09 0.59 -1.72
CA LYS A 6 15.42 2.00 -1.52
C LYS A 6 14.68 2.57 -0.31
N ASN A 7 15.22 3.63 0.27
CA ASN A 7 14.50 4.40 1.28
C ASN A 7 13.62 5.44 0.60
N ALA A 8 12.48 5.75 1.21
CA ALA A 8 11.58 6.79 0.75
C ALA A 8 10.91 7.52 1.91
N ILE A 9 10.45 8.73 1.65
CA ILE A 9 9.54 9.47 2.52
C ILE A 9 8.12 9.40 1.94
N ILE A 10 7.14 9.05 2.76
CA ILE A 10 5.73 9.14 2.37
C ILE A 10 5.34 10.62 2.33
N THR A 11 5.11 11.16 1.13
CA THR A 11 4.75 12.59 0.95
C THR A 11 3.25 12.83 0.96
N SER A 12 2.46 11.79 0.65
CA SER A 12 1.00 11.81 0.68
C SER A 12 0.44 10.42 0.97
N ALA A 13 -0.72 10.36 1.62
CA ALA A 13 -1.51 9.16 1.84
C ALA A 13 -2.99 9.48 1.58
N VAL A 14 -3.59 8.83 0.59
CA VAL A 14 -4.94 9.15 0.12
C VAL A 14 -5.76 7.87 0.05
N LEU A 15 -6.94 7.88 0.68
CA LEU A 15 -7.99 6.87 0.55
C LEU A 15 -9.12 7.46 -0.28
N SER A 16 -9.56 6.78 -1.32
CA SER A 16 -10.31 7.41 -2.41
C SER A 16 -11.25 6.44 -3.14
N ILE A 17 -12.27 6.97 -3.83
CA ILE A 17 -13.17 6.21 -4.74
C ILE A 17 -13.10 6.77 -6.18
N HIS A 18 -12.32 7.82 -6.40
CA HIS A 18 -12.56 8.80 -7.46
C HIS A 18 -12.55 8.21 -8.87
N ASP A 19 -11.44 7.61 -9.30
CA ASP A 19 -11.19 7.39 -10.73
C ASP A 19 -11.71 6.04 -11.26
N HIS A 20 -11.92 5.07 -10.38
CA HIS A 20 -12.24 3.70 -10.78
C HIS A 20 -13.56 3.17 -10.23
N GLY A 21 -14.26 3.98 -9.42
CA GLY A 21 -15.55 3.59 -8.83
C GLY A 21 -15.45 2.51 -7.75
N PHE A 22 -14.25 2.26 -7.23
CA PHE A 22 -13.99 1.37 -6.10
C PHE A 22 -13.06 2.04 -5.10
N LEU A 23 -13.07 1.57 -3.85
CA LEU A 23 -12.16 2.07 -2.82
C LEU A 23 -10.73 1.67 -3.17
N ASP A 24 -9.83 2.65 -3.26
CA ASP A 24 -8.41 2.46 -3.40
C ASP A 24 -7.62 3.33 -2.42
N CYS A 25 -6.34 3.01 -2.27
CA CYS A 25 -5.42 3.79 -1.45
C CYS A 25 -4.11 4.00 -2.20
N TRP A 26 -3.57 5.22 -2.10
CA TRP A 26 -2.27 5.60 -2.66
C TRP A 26 -1.38 6.24 -1.60
N LEU A 27 -0.16 5.71 -1.47
CA LEU A 27 0.95 6.34 -0.76
C LEU A 27 1.93 6.89 -1.80
N MET A 28 2.13 8.20 -1.81
CA MET A 28 3.13 8.82 -2.68
C MET A 28 4.48 8.81 -1.99
N LEU A 29 5.48 8.24 -2.66
CA LEU A 29 6.82 8.04 -2.12
C LEU A 29 7.80 8.98 -2.82
N ASP A 30 8.63 9.66 -2.04
CA ASP A 30 9.77 10.43 -2.52
C ASP A 30 11.07 9.70 -2.18
N PHE A 31 11.85 9.39 -3.21
CA PHE A 31 13.13 8.69 -3.13
C PHE A 31 14.34 9.64 -3.11
N GLY A 32 14.13 10.95 -2.94
CA GLY A 32 15.20 11.96 -2.91
C GLY A 32 15.62 12.45 -4.29
N GLY A 33 14.69 12.50 -5.25
CA GLY A 33 14.96 12.92 -6.64
C GLY A 33 14.02 12.30 -7.67
N SER A 34 13.28 11.26 -7.28
CA SER A 34 12.19 10.66 -8.06
C SER A 34 11.01 10.37 -7.14
N SER A 35 9.81 10.30 -7.70
CA SER A 35 8.61 9.92 -6.95
C SER A 35 7.86 8.78 -7.62
N GLN A 36 7.15 7.99 -6.82
CA GLN A 36 6.32 6.90 -7.31
C GLN A 36 5.19 6.61 -6.32
N GLY A 37 4.04 6.16 -6.84
CA GLY A 37 2.92 5.72 -6.01
C GLY A 37 3.05 4.24 -5.61
N PHE A 38 2.72 3.95 -4.36
CA PHE A 38 2.42 2.61 -3.86
C PHE A 38 0.93 2.52 -3.54
N GLY A 39 0.18 1.67 -4.24
CA GLY A 39 -1.27 1.67 -4.14
C GLY A 39 -1.96 1.17 -5.40
N GLY A 40 -3.20 1.62 -5.60
CA GLY A 40 -4.00 1.31 -6.79
C GLY A 40 -4.64 -0.07 -6.79
N TYR A 41 -4.65 -0.77 -5.65
CA TYR A 41 -5.38 -2.02 -5.50
C TYR A 41 -6.86 -1.74 -5.29
N ALA A 42 -7.73 -2.57 -5.89
CA ALA A 42 -9.16 -2.57 -5.58
C ALA A 42 -9.37 -3.09 -4.15
N LEU A 43 -9.41 -2.18 -3.18
CA LEU A 43 -9.49 -2.51 -1.76
C LEU A 43 -10.91 -2.87 -1.36
N TYR A 44 -11.92 -2.26 -1.97
CA TYR A 44 -13.33 -2.62 -1.79
C TYR A 44 -14.13 -2.25 -3.04
N LEU A 45 -14.88 -3.20 -3.57
CA LEU A 45 -15.76 -2.99 -4.72
C LEU A 45 -17.18 -2.68 -4.23
N PRO A 46 -17.93 -1.74 -4.82
CA PRO A 46 -19.33 -1.56 -4.50
C PRO A 46 -20.20 -2.71 -5.04
N GLU A 47 -21.41 -2.87 -4.50
CA GLU A 47 -22.36 -3.94 -4.85
C GLU A 47 -22.72 -4.00 -6.35
N SER A 48 -22.55 -2.90 -7.08
CA SER A 48 -22.77 -2.84 -8.53
C SER A 48 -21.79 -3.70 -9.34
N PHE A 49 -20.68 -4.17 -8.73
CA PHE A 49 -19.72 -5.07 -9.36
C PHE A 49 -20.11 -6.53 -9.07
N GLY A 50 -20.27 -7.35 -10.12
CA GLY A 50 -20.74 -8.74 -9.98
C GLY A 50 -19.84 -9.70 -9.19
N HIS A 51 -18.64 -9.26 -8.81
CA HIS A 51 -17.70 -9.98 -7.94
C HIS A 51 -17.42 -9.24 -6.63
N HIS A 52 -18.36 -8.40 -6.18
CA HIS A 52 -18.34 -7.76 -4.87
C HIS A 52 -18.29 -8.79 -3.73
N GLN A 53 -17.52 -8.47 -2.68
CA GLN A 53 -17.48 -9.19 -1.41
C GLN A 53 -17.37 -8.18 -0.26
N LEU A 54 -18.12 -8.40 0.82
CA LEU A 54 -18.09 -7.52 2.00
C LEU A 54 -16.74 -7.61 2.74
N LEU A 55 -16.18 -8.81 2.85
CA LEU A 55 -14.82 -9.02 3.35
C LEU A 55 -13.85 -8.81 2.20
N SER A 56 -13.05 -7.76 2.31
CA SER A 56 -12.10 -7.33 1.29
C SER A 56 -10.74 -6.99 1.90
N ASN A 57 -9.74 -6.84 1.05
CA ASN A 57 -8.36 -6.55 1.44
C ASN A 57 -8.15 -5.14 2.03
N ALA A 58 -9.19 -4.31 2.14
CA ALA A 58 -9.08 -2.93 2.61
C ALA A 58 -8.48 -2.82 4.01
N GLY A 59 -9.02 -3.57 4.97
CA GLY A 59 -8.55 -3.55 6.35
C GLY A 59 -7.09 -3.97 6.46
N HIS A 60 -6.68 -5.01 5.73
CA HIS A 60 -5.31 -5.51 5.73
C HIS A 60 -4.32 -4.51 5.12
N PHE A 61 -4.68 -3.90 3.98
CA PHE A 61 -3.81 -2.89 3.34
C PHE A 61 -3.56 -1.69 4.27
N LEU A 62 -4.62 -1.17 4.89
CA LEU A 62 -4.53 -0.05 5.82
C LEU A 62 -3.68 -0.43 7.04
N TYR A 63 -4.00 -1.54 7.69
CA TYR A 63 -3.26 -2.02 8.87
C TYR A 63 -1.77 -2.24 8.57
N ARG A 64 -1.44 -2.89 7.46
CA ARG A 64 -0.04 -3.14 7.10
C ARG A 64 0.71 -1.85 6.79
N SER A 65 0.07 -0.90 6.10
CA SER A 65 0.65 0.42 5.84
C SER A 65 0.97 1.18 7.13
N LEU A 66 0.05 1.18 8.11
CA LEU A 66 0.27 1.78 9.44
C LEU A 66 1.41 1.06 10.19
N LYS A 67 1.37 -0.27 10.23
CA LYS A 67 2.34 -1.10 10.96
C LYS A 67 3.77 -0.94 10.46
N VAL A 68 3.99 -0.97 9.14
CA VAL A 68 5.36 -0.80 8.58
C VAL A 68 5.86 0.63 8.73
N ALA A 69 4.98 1.63 8.64
CA ALA A 69 5.34 3.03 8.89
C ALA A 69 5.52 3.36 10.39
N GLY A 70 5.08 2.48 11.29
CA GLY A 70 5.19 2.66 12.74
C GLY A 70 4.31 3.79 13.26
N VAL A 71 3.06 3.83 12.81
CA VAL A 71 2.05 4.83 13.21
C VAL A 71 0.74 4.17 13.57
N ASP A 72 -0.08 4.84 14.37
CA ASP A 72 -1.39 4.35 14.79
C ASP A 72 -2.55 4.99 14.01
N GLU A 73 -2.30 6.13 13.37
CA GLU A 73 -3.30 6.88 12.61
C GLU A 73 -2.88 7.08 11.15
N PHE A 74 -3.84 6.98 10.22
CA PHE A 74 -3.58 7.14 8.79
C PHE A 74 -3.05 8.53 8.43
N SER A 75 -3.52 9.57 9.13
CA SER A 75 -3.04 10.95 9.01
C SER A 75 -1.54 11.10 9.30
N GLN A 76 -0.96 10.22 10.12
CA GLN A 76 0.43 10.24 10.53
C GLN A 76 1.38 9.58 9.53
N LEU A 77 0.87 8.95 8.46
CA LEU A 77 1.70 8.34 7.41
C LEU A 77 2.56 9.38 6.70
N ARG A 78 2.03 10.59 6.47
CA ARG A 78 2.76 11.67 5.82
C ARG A 78 4.00 12.06 6.64
N GLY A 79 5.15 12.10 5.98
CA GLY A 79 6.45 12.43 6.58
C GLY A 79 7.18 11.22 7.15
N LYS A 80 6.60 10.01 7.13
CA LYS A 80 7.29 8.81 7.64
C LYS A 80 8.30 8.29 6.63
N ALA A 81 9.48 7.93 7.14
CA ALA A 81 10.50 7.23 6.40
C ALA A 81 10.21 5.72 6.39
N ILE A 82 10.28 5.11 5.22
CA ILE A 82 10.08 3.67 5.01
C ILE A 82 11.14 3.13 4.04
N ARG A 83 11.22 1.81 3.94
CA ARG A 83 11.84 1.12 2.81
C ARG A 83 10.79 0.82 1.75
N ALA A 84 11.21 0.77 0.50
CA ALA A 84 10.38 0.38 -0.62
C ALA A 84 11.18 -0.55 -1.53
N ASP A 85 10.52 -1.62 -1.97
CA ASP A 85 10.99 -2.54 -2.99
C ASP A 85 10.38 -2.09 -4.32
N ALA A 86 11.18 -1.45 -5.18
CA ALA A 86 10.66 -0.75 -6.36
C ALA A 86 11.59 -0.86 -7.57
N ASP A 87 10.99 -0.79 -8.76
CA ASP A 87 11.68 -0.56 -10.03
C ASP A 87 11.08 0.66 -10.74
N SER A 88 11.49 0.89 -12.00
CA SER A 88 11.00 2.03 -12.78
C SER A 88 9.50 1.98 -13.11
N GLY A 89 8.86 0.82 -12.99
CA GLY A 89 7.46 0.61 -13.31
C GLY A 89 6.55 0.69 -12.08
N ARG A 90 6.94 0.07 -10.96
CA ARG A 90 6.09 0.06 -9.75
C ARG A 90 6.86 -0.10 -8.44
N VAL A 91 6.15 0.18 -7.35
CA VAL A 91 6.52 -0.20 -5.98
C VAL A 91 5.84 -1.52 -5.63
N TYR A 92 6.62 -2.59 -5.48
CA TYR A 92 6.15 -3.94 -5.18
C TYR A 92 5.70 -4.09 -3.72
N GLY A 93 6.40 -3.42 -2.81
CA GLY A 93 6.15 -3.51 -1.38
C GLY A 93 6.82 -2.39 -0.61
N ILE A 94 6.33 -2.18 0.60
CA ILE A 94 6.86 -1.21 1.55
C ILE A 94 7.31 -1.93 2.82
N GLY A 95 8.34 -1.43 3.46
CA GLY A 95 8.95 -2.06 4.62
C GLY A 95 9.25 -1.05 5.71
N HIS A 96 9.29 -1.54 6.94
CA HIS A 96 9.70 -0.71 8.07
C HIS A 96 11.15 -0.25 7.89
N ILE A 97 11.47 0.99 8.29
CA ILE A 97 12.77 1.61 8.03
C ILE A 97 13.96 0.87 8.68
N VAL A 98 13.79 0.39 9.93
CA VAL A 98 14.81 -0.40 10.66
C VAL A 98 14.52 -1.90 10.72
N LYS A 99 13.28 -2.29 11.06
CA LYS A 99 12.89 -3.70 11.28
C LYS A 99 12.74 -4.45 9.96
N ASP A 100 13.06 -5.73 9.95
CA ASP A 100 12.78 -6.62 8.81
C ASP A 100 11.30 -7.04 8.76
N ASP A 101 10.42 -6.04 8.61
CA ASP A 101 8.98 -6.20 8.45
C ASP A 101 8.57 -5.57 7.11
N TRP A 102 7.95 -6.38 6.25
CA TRP A 102 7.61 -6.03 4.87
C TRP A 102 6.15 -6.31 4.56
N PHE A 103 5.53 -5.40 3.83
CA PHE A 103 4.18 -5.54 3.29
C PHE A 103 4.25 -5.61 1.76
N TYR A 104 3.78 -6.72 1.20
CA TYR A 104 3.71 -6.94 -0.24
C TYR A 104 2.27 -7.31 -0.61
N PRO A 105 1.44 -6.36 -1.09
CA PRO A 105 0.01 -6.60 -1.34
C PRO A 105 -0.27 -7.88 -2.14
N GLU A 106 0.48 -8.15 -3.22
CA GLU A 106 0.31 -9.39 -4.01
C GLU A 106 0.57 -10.67 -3.23
N THR A 107 1.50 -10.66 -2.27
CA THR A 107 1.80 -11.83 -1.42
C THR A 107 0.80 -11.93 -0.27
N ASP A 108 0.55 -10.81 0.41
CA ASP A 108 -0.36 -10.72 1.55
C ASP A 108 -1.79 -11.12 1.15
N PHE A 109 -2.30 -10.63 0.02
CA PHE A 109 -3.68 -10.91 -0.43
C PHE A 109 -3.85 -12.33 -0.97
N ALA A 110 -2.77 -12.94 -1.49
CA ALA A 110 -2.81 -14.32 -1.96
C ALA A 110 -2.93 -15.34 -0.81
N GLN A 111 -2.58 -14.95 0.43
CA GLN A 111 -2.60 -15.84 1.59
C GLN A 111 -4.00 -16.05 2.20
N GLU A 112 -5.02 -15.30 1.76
CA GLU A 112 -6.41 -15.47 2.24
C GLU A 112 -7.16 -16.63 1.60
N VAL A 113 -6.56 -17.37 0.65
CA VAL A 113 -7.13 -18.62 0.14
C VAL A 113 -6.75 -19.78 1.06
N LYS A 114 -7.26 -19.79 2.29
CA LYS A 114 -7.39 -21.03 3.08
C LYS A 114 -8.87 -21.26 3.33
N ALA A 115 -9.37 -22.29 2.64
CA ALA A 115 -10.71 -22.85 2.78
C ALA A 115 -11.01 -23.31 4.21
#